data_AF-K1U2Q2-F1
#
_entry.id   AF-K1U2Q2-F1
#
_cell.length_a   1.000
_cell.length_b   1.000
_cell.length_c   1.000
_cell.angle_alpha   90.00
_cell.angle_beta   90.00
_cell.angle_gamma   90.00
#
_symmetry.space_group_name_H-M   'P 1'
#
loop_
_entity.id
_entity.type
_entity.pdbx_description
1 polymer ?
#
loop_
_entity_poly.entity_id
_entity_poly.type
_entity_poly.pdbx_seq_one_letter_code
_entity_poly.pdbx_strand_id
1 'polypeptide(L)'
;QRPEIERAYSSFNINFPQYMVHIDPAKAKRAGVSPSTILSTIAGYYGGQYASYINRFSKMYYVTLQSRPEDRLDVESLNNIYVRTDKGEMAPVGEFVELEKVYSSDVLNRFNLYNAISVQGTAAPGYSSGDAIQAIREVADQVLPKGYGYEFDGITREEAQTTSNTLIIF
;
A
#
# COMPACT_ATOMS: atom_id res chain seq x y z
N GLN A 1 25.82 10.82 -6.33
CA GLN A 1 26.14 9.46 -6.77
C GLN A 1 27.42 9.04 -6.07
N ARG A 2 27.47 7.84 -5.51
CA ARG A 2 28.59 7.32 -4.70
C ARG A 2 29.22 6.14 -5.44
N PRO A 3 30.55 6.11 -5.68
CA PRO A 3 31.19 5.00 -6.39
C PRO A 3 31.10 3.66 -5.67
N GLU A 4 30.87 3.67 -4.36
CA GLU A 4 30.77 2.49 -3.51
C GLU A 4 29.43 1.74 -3.64
N ILE A 5 28.43 2.36 -4.28
CA ILE A 5 27.06 1.84 -4.43
C ILE A 5 26.76 1.60 -5.91
N GLU A 6 26.54 0.35 -6.29
CA GLU A 6 26.17 -0.02 -7.68
C GLU A 6 24.73 0.37 -7.97
N ARG A 7 23.82 -0.03 -7.08
CA ARG A 7 22.39 0.25 -7.23
C ARG A 7 21.80 0.54 -5.87
N ALA A 8 20.97 1.57 -5.81
CA ALA A 8 20.07 1.82 -4.70
C ALA A 8 18.67 2.11 -5.27
N TYR A 9 17.64 1.53 -4.66
CA TYR A 9 16.25 1.76 -5.05
C TYR A 9 15.32 1.70 -3.85
N SER A 10 14.16 2.33 -3.99
CA SER A 10 13.05 2.21 -3.06
C SER A 10 11.79 1.86 -3.84
N SER A 11 10.93 1.04 -3.24
CA SER A 11 9.59 0.78 -3.79
C SER A 11 8.57 1.86 -3.40
N PHE A 12 8.95 2.82 -2.56
CA PHE A 12 8.07 3.90 -2.13
C PHE A 12 7.75 4.84 -3.31
N ASN A 13 6.47 4.98 -3.64
CA ASN A 13 6.02 5.81 -4.74
C ASN A 13 4.80 6.64 -4.33
N ILE A 14 4.98 7.95 -4.21
CA ILE A 14 3.90 8.88 -3.82
C ILE A 14 2.91 9.20 -4.96
N ASN A 15 3.20 8.76 -6.18
CA ASN A 15 2.41 9.08 -7.37
C ASN A 15 1.48 7.92 -7.78
N PHE A 16 1.11 7.03 -6.86
CA PHE A 16 0.17 5.96 -7.17
C PHE A 16 -1.26 6.53 -7.27
N PRO A 17 -1.94 6.40 -8.42
CA PRO A 17 -3.28 6.95 -8.59
C PRO A 17 -4.30 6.10 -7.84
N GLN A 18 -5.13 6.75 -7.03
CA GLN A 18 -6.21 6.14 -6.26
C GLN A 18 -7.47 7.01 -6.37
N TYR A 19 -8.64 6.42 -6.10
CA TYR A 19 -9.89 7.19 -5.95
C TYR A 19 -10.32 7.17 -4.50
N MET A 20 -10.50 8.35 -3.92
CA MET A 20 -11.16 8.55 -2.63
C MET A 20 -12.67 8.57 -2.85
N VAL A 21 -13.39 7.74 -2.09
CA VAL A 21 -14.85 7.60 -2.18
C VAL A 21 -15.50 8.48 -1.12
N HIS A 22 -16.10 9.59 -1.54
CA HIS A 22 -16.87 10.47 -0.66
C HIS A 22 -18.35 10.10 -0.74
N ILE A 23 -19.00 9.90 0.40
CA ILE A 23 -20.43 9.61 0.46
C ILE A 23 -21.16 10.83 0.99
N ASP A 24 -22.27 11.21 0.36
CA ASP A 24 -23.21 12.18 0.92
C ASP A 24 -24.16 11.47 1.92
N PRO A 25 -23.92 11.57 3.24
CA PRO A 25 -24.75 10.91 4.23
C PRO A 25 -26.16 11.51 4.29
N ALA A 26 -26.34 12.79 3.93
CA ALA A 26 -27.64 13.44 3.95
C ALA A 26 -28.52 12.96 2.80
N LYS A 27 -27.96 12.73 1.61
CA LYS A 27 -28.67 12.13 0.48
C LYS A 27 -28.95 10.64 0.72
N ALA A 28 -27.97 9.90 1.23
CA ALA A 28 -28.15 8.48 1.60
C ALA A 28 -29.29 8.30 2.63
N LYS A 29 -29.29 9.11 3.70
CA LYS A 29 -30.34 9.07 4.74
C LYS A 29 -31.72 9.43 4.21
N ARG A 30 -31.83 10.39 3.28
CA ARG A 30 -33.11 10.75 2.63
C ARG A 30 -33.67 9.62 1.76
N ALA A 31 -32.80 8.81 1.16
CA ALA A 31 -33.17 7.62 0.41
C ALA A 31 -33.33 6.37 1.29
N GLY A 32 -33.16 6.49 2.61
CA GLY A 32 -33.28 5.37 3.53
C GLY A 32 -32.17 4.33 3.41
N VAL A 33 -31.00 4.72 2.91
CA VAL A 33 -29.82 3.86 2.77
C VAL A 33 -28.74 4.33 3.72
N SER A 34 -28.07 3.39 4.40
CA SER A 34 -26.94 3.72 5.27
C SER A 34 -25.64 3.85 4.47
N PRO A 35 -24.72 4.76 4.84
CA PRO A 35 -23.40 4.85 4.21
C PRO A 35 -22.62 3.52 4.23
N SER A 36 -22.77 2.72 5.29
CA SER A 36 -22.12 1.41 5.39
C SER A 36 -22.67 0.41 4.37
N THR A 37 -23.97 0.45 4.07
CA THR A 37 -24.57 -0.35 2.99
C THR A 37 -23.99 0.03 1.64
N ILE A 38 -23.88 1.34 1.36
CA ILE A 38 -23.30 1.86 0.11
C ILE A 38 -21.86 1.40 -0.05
N LEU A 39 -21.01 1.58 0.98
CA LEU A 39 -19.62 1.10 0.97
C LEU A 39 -19.52 -0.41 0.78
N SER A 40 -20.36 -1.19 1.46
CA SER A 40 -20.35 -2.64 1.32
C SER A 40 -20.75 -3.09 -0.08
N THR A 41 -21.72 -2.41 -0.70
CA THR A 41 -22.10 -2.65 -2.10
C THR A 41 -20.93 -2.35 -3.04
N ILE A 42 -20.26 -1.20 -2.90
CA ILE A 42 -19.05 -0.88 -3.68
C ILE A 42 -17.96 -1.94 -3.47
N ALA A 43 -17.68 -2.31 -2.22
CA ALA A 43 -16.66 -3.29 -1.88
C ALA A 43 -16.94 -4.66 -2.52
N GLY A 44 -18.20 -5.12 -2.51
CA GLY A 44 -18.59 -6.38 -3.14
C GLY A 44 -18.42 -6.38 -4.67
N TYR A 45 -18.80 -5.28 -5.34
CA TYR A 45 -18.71 -5.18 -6.79
C TYR A 45 -17.26 -5.01 -7.28
N TYR A 46 -16.48 -4.12 -6.67
CA TYR A 46 -15.11 -3.80 -7.11
C TYR A 46 -14.03 -4.64 -6.43
N GLY A 47 -14.09 -4.76 -5.11
CA GLY A 47 -13.09 -5.46 -4.29
C GLY A 47 -13.28 -6.98 -4.28
N GLY A 48 -14.51 -7.42 -4.50
CA GLY A 48 -14.90 -8.81 -4.35
C GLY A 48 -15.19 -9.16 -2.89
N GLN A 49 -16.26 -9.91 -2.67
CA GLN A 49 -16.69 -10.34 -1.35
C GLN A 49 -16.57 -11.86 -1.24
N TYR A 50 -15.97 -12.32 -0.14
CA TYR A 50 -16.03 -13.72 0.24
C TYR A 50 -17.48 -14.12 0.55
N ALA A 51 -17.98 -15.15 -0.13
CA ALA A 51 -19.31 -15.68 0.10
C ALA A 51 -19.28 -16.96 0.95
N SER A 52 -18.46 -17.94 0.54
CA SER A 52 -18.37 -19.25 1.22
C SER A 52 -17.15 -20.03 0.70
N TYR A 53 -17.02 -21.28 1.10
CA TYR A 53 -16.10 -22.24 0.51
C TYR A 53 -16.84 -23.46 -0.04
N ILE A 54 -16.25 -24.11 -1.03
CA ILE A 54 -16.67 -25.45 -1.49
C ILE A 54 -15.52 -26.44 -1.27
N ASN A 55 -15.85 -27.65 -0.83
CA ASN A 55 -14.89 -28.74 -0.78
C ASN A 55 -15.02 -29.57 -2.05
N ARG A 56 -13.93 -29.70 -2.81
CA ARG A 56 -13.87 -30.54 -4.00
C ARG A 56 -12.46 -31.10 -4.13
N PHE A 57 -12.34 -32.37 -4.53
CA PHE A 57 -11.03 -33.02 -4.74
C PHE A 57 -10.10 -32.95 -3.51
N SER A 58 -10.66 -33.05 -2.30
CA SER A 58 -9.92 -32.91 -1.03
C SER A 58 -9.23 -31.56 -0.86
N LYS A 59 -9.70 -30.52 -1.58
CA LYS A 59 -9.25 -29.14 -1.46
C LYS A 59 -10.43 -28.23 -1.14
N MET A 60 -10.16 -27.20 -0.35
CA MET A 60 -11.12 -26.16 -0.03
C MET A 60 -10.90 -24.98 -0.99
N TYR A 61 -11.94 -24.65 -1.75
CA TYR A 61 -11.92 -23.53 -2.69
C TYR A 61 -12.77 -22.39 -2.16
N TYR A 62 -12.24 -21.17 -2.17
CA TYR A 62 -12.98 -19.96 -1.83
C TYR A 62 -13.97 -19.62 -2.95
N VAL A 63 -15.21 -19.33 -2.55
CA VAL A 63 -16.23 -18.75 -3.41
C VAL A 63 -16.26 -17.26 -3.12
N THR A 64 -15.91 -16.48 -4.14
CA THR A 64 -15.94 -15.02 -4.11
C THR A 64 -16.97 -14.52 -5.11
N LEU A 65 -17.64 -13.43 -4.76
CA LEU A 65 -18.56 -12.70 -5.63
C LEU A 65 -17.89 -11.39 -5.99
N GLN A 66 -17.78 -11.10 -7.28
CA GLN A 66 -17.21 -9.86 -7.80
C GLN A 66 -17.84 -9.57 -9.16
N SER A 67 -17.93 -8.30 -9.53
CA SER A 67 -18.34 -7.92 -10.89
C SER A 67 -17.33 -8.37 -11.93
N ARG A 68 -17.80 -8.52 -13.17
CA ARG A 68 -16.91 -8.81 -14.29
C ARG A 68 -15.96 -7.62 -14.53
N PRO A 69 -14.74 -7.85 -15.03
CA PRO A 69 -13.76 -6.78 -15.25
C PRO A 69 -14.29 -5.60 -16.06
N GLU A 70 -15.08 -5.86 -17.10
CA GLU A 70 -15.70 -4.86 -17.97
C GLU A 70 -16.67 -3.92 -17.25
N ASP A 71 -17.30 -4.38 -16.17
CA ASP A 71 -18.30 -3.63 -15.40
C ASP A 71 -17.65 -2.71 -14.34
N ARG A 72 -16.32 -2.55 -14.36
CA ARG A 72 -15.56 -1.80 -13.33
C ARG A 72 -14.32 -1.06 -13.85
N LEU A 73 -14.26 -0.78 -15.15
CA LEU A 73 -13.11 -0.14 -15.79
C LEU A 73 -13.07 1.38 -15.60
N ASP A 74 -14.24 2.00 -15.51
CA ASP A 74 -14.41 3.44 -15.54
C ASP A 74 -15.18 3.95 -14.30
N VAL A 75 -15.22 5.28 -14.12
CA VAL A 75 -15.90 5.90 -12.97
C VAL A 75 -17.41 5.81 -13.13
N GLU A 76 -17.86 5.84 -14.38
CA GLU A 76 -19.25 5.74 -14.83
C GLU A 76 -19.89 4.41 -14.42
N SER A 77 -19.08 3.36 -14.22
CA SER A 77 -19.53 2.06 -13.73
C SER A 77 -20.28 2.13 -12.40
N LEU A 78 -20.05 3.16 -11.56
CA LEU A 78 -20.82 3.38 -10.33
C LEU A 78 -22.32 3.59 -10.59
N ASN A 79 -22.69 4.06 -11.77
CA ASN A 79 -24.09 4.24 -12.16
C ASN A 79 -24.78 2.91 -12.52
N ASN A 80 -23.99 1.86 -12.77
CA ASN A 80 -24.48 0.51 -13.08
C ASN A 80 -24.59 -0.38 -11.83
N ILE A 81 -24.24 0.15 -10.66
CA ILE A 81 -24.29 -0.53 -9.38
C ILE A 81 -25.43 0.05 -8.58
N TYR A 82 -26.26 -0.82 -8.00
CA TYR A 82 -27.48 -0.39 -7.35
C TYR A 82 -27.52 -0.84 -5.90
N VAL A 83 -28.02 0.04 -5.04
CA VAL A 83 -28.31 -0.23 -3.64
C VAL A 83 -29.82 -0.18 -3.40
N ARG A 84 -30.33 -1.10 -2.57
CA ARG A 84 -31.75 -1.14 -2.23
C ARG A 84 -32.05 -0.13 -1.12
N THR A 85 -33.04 0.71 -1.37
CA THR A 85 -33.59 1.69 -0.42
C THR A 85 -34.56 1.03 0.57
N ASP A 86 -34.90 1.71 1.66
CA ASP A 86 -35.92 1.27 2.61
C ASP A 86 -37.33 1.17 1.99
N LYS A 87 -37.58 1.94 0.94
CA LYS A 87 -38.79 1.89 0.10
C LYS A 87 -38.80 0.69 -0.87
N GLY A 88 -37.73 -0.10 -0.90
CA GLY A 88 -37.59 -1.28 -1.77
C GLY A 88 -37.12 -0.96 -3.20
N GLU A 89 -37.03 0.31 -3.55
CA GLU A 89 -36.53 0.79 -4.85
C GLU A 89 -35.01 0.61 -4.94
N MET A 90 -34.51 0.36 -6.15
CA MET A 90 -33.07 0.28 -6.43
C MET A 90 -32.59 1.65 -6.89
N ALA A 91 -31.62 2.22 -6.18
CA ALA A 91 -31.00 3.49 -6.54
C ALA A 91 -29.55 3.26 -6.97
N PRO A 92 -29.08 3.89 -8.07
CA PRO A 92 -27.69 3.78 -8.47
C PRO A 92 -26.76 4.39 -7.41
N VAL A 93 -25.63 3.74 -7.17
CA VAL A 93 -24.67 4.14 -6.13
C VAL A 93 -24.03 5.48 -6.44
N GLY A 94 -23.81 5.79 -7.73
CA GLY A 94 -23.29 7.08 -8.19
C GLY A 94 -24.12 8.29 -7.74
N GLU A 95 -25.39 8.11 -7.37
CA GLU A 95 -26.20 9.20 -6.81
C GLU A 95 -25.74 9.65 -5.43
N PHE A 96 -25.13 8.76 -4.65
CA PHE A 96 -24.74 9.03 -3.26
C PHE A 96 -23.24 9.25 -3.08
N VAL A 97 -22.47 9.08 -4.15
CA VAL A 97 -21.02 8.93 -4.10
C VAL A 97 -20.36 9.90 -5.07
N GLU A 98 -19.31 10.56 -4.61
CA GLU A 98 -18.40 11.34 -5.42
C GLU A 98 -17.01 10.71 -5.35
N LEU A 99 -16.37 10.54 -6.51
CA LEU A 99 -15.00 10.03 -6.60
C LEU A 99 -14.03 11.19 -6.78
N GLU A 100 -13.08 11.31 -5.87
CA GLU A 100 -11.96 12.24 -5.99
C GLU A 100 -10.69 11.49 -6.35
N LYS A 101 -10.02 11.88 -7.43
CA LYS A 101 -8.74 11.30 -7.81
C LYS A 101 -7.64 11.85 -6.91
N VAL A 102 -7.00 10.97 -6.14
CA VAL A 102 -5.91 11.30 -5.23
C VAL A 102 -4.65 10.52 -5.59
N TYR A 103 -3.49 11.09 -5.26
CA TYR A 103 -2.20 10.44 -5.44
C TYR A 103 -1.59 10.21 -4.06
N SER A 104 -1.26 8.96 -3.77
CA SER A 104 -0.68 8.57 -2.50
C SER A 104 0.27 7.38 -2.69
N SER A 105 0.95 6.97 -1.62
CA SER A 105 1.69 5.71 -1.62
C SER A 105 0.72 4.53 -1.52
N ASP A 106 0.95 3.49 -2.31
CA ASP A 106 0.23 2.21 -2.20
C ASP A 106 0.62 1.45 -0.93
N VAL A 107 1.88 1.62 -0.49
CA VAL A 107 2.43 1.01 0.73
C VAL A 107 3.01 2.09 1.63
N LEU A 108 2.63 2.06 2.91
CA LEU A 108 3.25 2.84 3.97
C LEU A 108 3.93 1.88 4.95
N ASN A 109 5.26 1.86 4.93
CA ASN A 109 6.04 1.01 5.83
C ASN A 109 6.34 1.74 7.14
N ARG A 110 6.41 0.96 8.22
CA ARG A 110 6.87 1.42 9.52
C ARG A 110 8.06 0.59 9.98
N PHE A 111 9.08 1.26 10.49
CA PHE A 111 10.26 0.63 11.10
C PHE A 111 10.45 1.21 12.49
N ASN A 112 10.57 0.34 13.51
CA ASN A 112 10.67 0.73 14.92
C ASN A 112 9.61 1.76 15.37
N LEU A 113 8.35 1.55 14.95
CA LEU A 113 7.19 2.42 15.22
C LEU A 113 7.19 3.78 14.51
N TYR A 114 8.21 4.10 13.71
CA TYR A 114 8.24 5.32 12.89
C TYR A 114 7.86 5.03 11.44
N ASN A 115 7.29 6.01 10.75
CA ASN A 115 7.10 5.91 9.30
C ASN A 115 8.47 5.86 8.62
N ALA A 116 8.67 4.89 7.74
CA ALA A 116 9.96 4.62 7.14
C ALA A 116 9.84 4.34 5.64
N ILE A 117 10.85 4.77 4.90
CA ILE A 117 11.02 4.44 3.49
C ILE A 117 12.13 3.40 3.40
N SER A 118 11.79 2.21 2.95
CA SER A 118 12.78 1.15 2.74
C SER A 118 13.62 1.47 1.52
N VAL A 119 14.93 1.52 1.70
CA VAL A 119 15.91 1.65 0.61
C VAL A 119 16.74 0.38 0.58
N GLN A 120 16.83 -0.23 -0.59
CA GLN A 120 17.61 -1.43 -0.83
C GLN A 120 18.73 -1.09 -1.80
N GLY A 121 19.89 -1.71 -1.64
CA GLY A 121 20.99 -1.49 -2.55
C GLY A 121 22.10 -2.52 -2.43
N THR A 122 23.03 -2.47 -3.38
CA THR A 122 24.18 -3.35 -3.48
C THR A 122 25.47 -2.54 -3.53
N ALA A 123 26.53 -3.07 -2.89
CA ALA A 123 27.87 -2.51 -2.98
C ALA A 123 28.40 -2.66 -4.41
N ALA A 124 29.17 -1.69 -4.88
CA ALA A 124 29.75 -1.75 -6.21
C ALA A 124 30.90 -2.75 -6.33
N PRO A 125 31.16 -3.31 -7.53
CA PRO A 125 32.29 -4.20 -7.75
C PRO A 125 33.61 -3.56 -7.27
N GLY A 126 34.36 -4.28 -6.44
CA GLY A 126 35.62 -3.79 -5.85
C GLY A 126 35.46 -3.08 -4.50
N TYR A 127 34.24 -2.91 -3.99
CA TYR A 127 33.96 -2.38 -2.65
C TYR A 127 33.36 -3.45 -1.74
N SER A 128 33.64 -3.36 -0.44
CA SER A 128 33.05 -4.25 0.56
C SER A 128 31.66 -3.77 1.02
N SER A 129 30.90 -4.63 1.70
CA SER A 129 29.64 -4.21 2.35
C SER A 129 29.88 -3.17 3.43
N GLY A 130 31.02 -3.23 4.14
CA GLY A 130 31.45 -2.22 5.10
C GLY A 130 31.68 -0.84 4.47
N ASP A 131 32.32 -0.79 3.29
CA ASP A 131 32.53 0.45 2.54
C ASP A 131 31.18 1.06 2.10
N ALA A 132 30.24 0.20 1.65
CA ALA A 132 28.89 0.62 1.29
C ALA A 132 28.11 1.15 2.51
N ILE A 133 28.19 0.48 3.67
CA ILE A 133 27.59 0.94 4.93
C ILE A 133 28.14 2.32 5.30
N GLN A 134 29.46 2.49 5.26
CA GLN A 134 30.11 3.77 5.58
C GLN A 134 29.68 4.87 4.62
N ALA A 135 29.63 4.59 3.32
CA ALA A 135 29.14 5.53 2.32
C ALA A 135 27.67 5.94 2.58
N ILE A 136 26.82 4.99 3.00
CA ILE A 136 25.42 5.30 3.37
C ILE A 136 25.36 6.22 4.59
N ARG A 137 26.17 5.97 5.64
CA ARG A 137 26.23 6.84 6.83
C ARG A 137 26.57 8.28 6.46
N GLU A 138 27.62 8.46 5.64
CA GLU A 138 28.06 9.78 5.19
C GLU A 138 27.02 10.51 4.34
N VAL A 139 26.35 9.79 3.44
CA VAL A 139 25.28 10.39 2.63
C VAL A 139 24.07 10.74 3.48
N ALA A 140 23.72 9.89 4.46
CA ALA A 140 22.63 10.15 5.37
C ALA A 140 22.86 11.44 6.17
N ASP A 141 24.07 11.65 6.67
CA ASP A 141 24.44 12.87 7.42
C ASP A 141 24.37 14.15 6.56
N GLN A 142 24.57 14.04 5.24
CA GLN A 142 24.56 15.17 4.31
C GLN A 142 23.16 15.49 3.76
N VAL A 143 22.34 14.46 3.51
CA VAL A 143 21.11 14.59 2.72
C VAL A 143 19.86 14.54 3.60
N LEU A 144 19.90 13.87 4.75
CA LEU A 144 18.71 13.73 5.58
C LEU A 144 18.37 15.06 6.29
N PRO A 145 17.12 15.55 6.15
CA PRO A 145 16.67 16.71 6.89
C PRO A 145 16.64 16.47 8.40
N LYS A 146 16.65 17.55 9.18
CA LYS A 146 16.46 17.47 10.63
C LYS A 146 15.14 16.75 10.97
N GLY A 147 15.21 15.78 11.87
CA GLY A 147 14.07 14.96 12.29
C GLY A 147 13.95 13.61 11.55
N TYR A 148 14.75 13.38 10.50
CA TYR A 148 14.89 12.07 9.88
C TYR A 148 16.08 11.33 10.48
N GLY A 149 15.90 10.04 10.70
CA GLY A 149 16.97 9.10 11.04
C GLY A 149 17.04 8.00 10.00
N TYR A 150 18.09 7.19 10.09
CA TYR A 150 18.21 5.94 9.34
C TYR A 150 18.58 4.83 10.30
N GLU A 151 18.20 3.61 9.93
CA GLU A 151 18.59 2.41 10.65
C GLU A 151 18.79 1.29 9.63
N PHE A 152 19.75 0.41 9.91
CA PHE A 152 19.99 -0.76 9.09
C PHE A 152 19.12 -1.92 9.58
N ASP A 153 18.70 -2.77 8.64
CA ASP A 153 17.90 -3.96 8.93
C ASP A 153 18.66 -5.22 8.47
N GLY A 154 18.24 -6.38 9.00
CA GLY A 154 18.78 -7.70 8.63
C GLY A 154 20.31 -7.82 8.78
N ILE A 155 20.95 -8.41 7.78
CA ILE A 155 22.40 -8.69 7.78
C ILE A 155 23.21 -7.40 7.90
N THR A 156 22.78 -6.32 7.23
CA THR A 156 23.48 -5.03 7.28
C THR A 156 23.48 -4.45 8.70
N ARG A 157 22.44 -4.70 9.49
CA ARG A 157 22.41 -4.32 10.92
C ARG A 157 23.46 -5.07 11.71
N GLU A 158 23.54 -6.39 11.53
CA GLU A 158 24.52 -7.23 12.21
C GLU A 158 25.95 -6.82 11.85
N GLU A 159 26.24 -6.57 10.57
CA GLU A 159 27.55 -6.07 10.10
C GLU A 159 27.88 -4.69 10.69
N ALA A 160 26.91 -3.77 10.69
CA ALA A 160 27.06 -2.43 11.24
C ALA A 160 27.30 -2.43 12.77
N GLN A 161 26.80 -3.43 13.49
CA GLN A 161 27.04 -3.62 14.92
C GLN A 161 28.35 -4.39 15.22
N THR A 162 28.69 -5.37 14.38
CA THR A 162 29.84 -6.27 14.60
C THR A 162 31.19 -5.64 14.27
N THR A 163 31.22 -4.49 13.59
CA THR A 163 32.45 -3.75 13.24
C THR A 163 33.33 -3.41 14.47
N SER A 164 32.79 -3.45 15.70
CA SER A 164 33.56 -3.24 16.94
C SER A 164 34.30 -4.48 17.49
N ASN A 165 34.18 -5.68 16.90
CA ASN A 165 34.74 -6.92 17.47
C ASN A 165 36.00 -7.47 16.82
N THR A 166 36.57 -6.80 15.80
CA THR A 166 37.89 -7.18 15.27
C THR A 166 39.00 -6.59 16.14
N LEU A 167 39.15 -7.11 17.35
CA LEU A 167 40.44 -7.09 18.06
C LEU A 167 41.38 -7.96 17.23
N ILE A 168 42.46 -7.36 16.73
CA ILE A 168 43.54 -8.02 16.02
C ILE A 168 43.97 -9.26 16.81
N ILE A 169 43.74 -10.46 16.27
CA ILE A 169 44.32 -11.69 16.79
C ILE A 169 45.62 -11.89 16.02
N PHE A 170 46.75 -11.76 16.72
CA PHE A 170 48.06 -12.22 16.26
C PHE A 170 48.23 -13.70 16.62
#